data_AF-A0AAW6EJ76-F1
#
_entry.id   AF-A0AAW6EJ76-F1
#
_cell.length_a   1.000
_cell.length_b   1.000
_cell.length_c   1.000
_cell.angle_alpha   90.00
_cell.angle_beta   90.00
_cell.angle_gamma   90.00
#
_symmetry.space_group_name_H-M   'P 1'
#
loop_
_entity.id
_entity.type
_entity.pdbx_description
1 polymer ?
#
loop_
_entity_poly.entity_id
_entity_poly.type
_entity_poly.pdbx_seq_one_letter_code
_entity_poly.pdbx_strand_id
1 'polypeptide(L)' 'MEEILIVDRIENGYAVCETEQGEKKDIPLSETKDVHEGYVLILKDGVYIPDKDKTEARRKRILALQEDLWA' A
#
# COMPACT_ATOMS: atom_id res chain seq x y z
N MET A 1 -3.42 -15.80 -6.64
CA MET A 1 -2.70 -15.07 -5.58
C MET A 1 -3.19 -13.64 -5.66
N GLU A 2 -3.69 -13.07 -4.56
CA GLU A 2 -3.98 -11.64 -4.54
C GLU A 2 -2.65 -10.88 -4.48
N GLU A 3 -2.42 -10.00 -5.43
CA GLU A 3 -1.27 -9.11 -5.39
C GLU A 3 -1.59 -7.92 -4.49
N ILE A 4 -0.81 -7.79 -3.41
CA ILE A 4 -0.93 -6.72 -2.42
C ILE A 4 0.25 -5.76 -2.62
N LEU A 5 -0.08 -4.49 -2.75
CA LEU A 5 0.89 -3.42 -2.95
C LEU A 5 0.70 -2.36 -1.88
N ILE A 6 1.79 -1.86 -1.32
CA ILE A 6 1.78 -0.81 -0.31
C ILE A 6 2.33 0.45 -0.95
N VAL A 7 1.59 1.55 -0.90
CA VAL A 7 2.06 2.83 -1.43
C VAL A 7 3.16 3.36 -0.52
N ASP A 8 4.39 3.42 -1.03
CA ASP A 8 5.54 4.00 -0.33
C ASP A 8 5.50 5.53 -0.45
N ARG A 9 5.36 6.03 -1.68
CA ARG A 9 5.32 7.46 -1.99
C ARG A 9 4.54 7.76 -3.27
N ILE A 10 4.08 9.00 -3.44
CA ILE A 10 3.45 9.46 -4.68
C ILE A 10 4.33 10.55 -5.32
N GLU A 11 4.83 10.30 -6.53
CA GLU A 11 5.73 11.22 -7.24
C GLU A 11 5.49 11.24 -8.75
N ASN A 12 5.63 12.42 -9.38
CA ASN A 12 5.58 12.60 -10.84
C ASN A 12 4.34 11.98 -11.55
N GLY A 13 3.21 11.85 -10.86
CA GLY A 13 2.00 11.22 -11.41
C GLY A 13 1.96 9.69 -11.29
N TYR A 14 2.83 9.10 -10.47
CA TYR A 14 2.91 7.69 -10.17
C TYR A 14 2.78 7.45 -8.66
N ALA A 15 2.09 6.37 -8.30
CA ALA A 15 2.16 5.77 -6.97
C ALA A 15 3.28 4.72 -6.97
N VAL A 16 4.36 5.01 -6.26
CA VAL A 16 5.43 4.04 -6.07
C VAL A 16 5.02 3.10 -4.96
N CYS A 17 4.81 1.85 -5.34
CA CYS A 17 4.32 0.82 -4.46
C CYS A 17 5.39 -0.24 -4.19
N GLU A 18 5.31 -0.89 -3.05
CA GLU A 18 6.17 -2.00 -2.66
C GLU A 18 5.33 -3.25 -2.38
N THR A 19 5.76 -4.41 -2.88
CA THR A 19 5.16 -5.69 -2.53
C THR A 19 5.61 -6.12 -1.13
N GLU A 20 4.93 -7.10 -0.53
CA GLU A 20 5.41 -7.69 0.74
C GLU A 20 6.80 -8.33 0.64
N GLN A 21 7.32 -8.55 -0.58
CA GLN A 21 8.64 -9.11 -0.84
C GLN A 21 9.73 -8.03 -1.02
N GLY A 22 9.36 -6.74 -0.93
CA GLY A 22 10.28 -5.62 -1.12
C GLY A 22 10.51 -5.24 -2.59
N GLU A 23 9.74 -5.80 -3.53
CA GLU A 23 9.80 -5.40 -4.93
C GLU A 23 9.05 -4.09 -5.15
N LYS A 24 9.66 -3.15 -5.86
CA LYS A 24 9.03 -1.86 -6.16
C LYS A 24 8.32 -1.88 -7.51
N LYS A 25 7.13 -1.28 -7.56
CA LYS A 25 6.31 -1.11 -8.75
C LYS A 25 5.78 0.31 -8.81
N ASP A 26 6.01 0.95 -9.94
CA ASP A 26 5.46 2.28 -10.21
C ASP A 26 4.14 2.12 -10.94
N ILE A 27 3.05 2.54 -10.30
CA ILE A 27 1.70 2.48 -10.87
C ILE A 27 1.28 3.88 -11.29
N PRO A 28 0.89 4.12 -12.55
CA PRO A 28 0.33 5.40 -12.97
C PRO A 28 -0.89 5.77 -12.13
N LEU A 29 -0.98 7.01 -11.65
CA LEU A 29 -2.16 7.44 -10.88
C LEU A 29 -3.47 7.27 -11.67
N SER A 30 -3.41 7.30 -13.00
CA SER A 30 -4.54 7.01 -13.90
C SER A 30 -5.12 5.60 -13.76
N GLU A 31 -4.33 4.63 -13.28
CA GLU A 31 -4.72 3.23 -13.08
C GLU A 31 -5.15 2.94 -11.63
N THR A 32 -5.15 3.97 -10.78
CA THR A 32 -5.52 3.90 -9.38
C THR A 32 -6.71 4.81 -9.08
N LYS A 33 -7.45 4.53 -8.02
CA LYS A 33 -8.49 5.43 -7.50
C LYS A 33 -8.17 5.82 -6.07
N ASP A 34 -8.17 7.13 -5.79
CA ASP A 34 -8.13 7.70 -4.44
C ASP A 34 -6.99 7.12 -3.56
N VAL A 35 -5.79 7.09 -4.12
CA VAL A 35 -4.60 6.51 -3.50
C VAL A 35 -3.84 7.53 -2.67
N HIS A 36 -3.37 7.11 -1.49
CA HIS A 36 -2.55 7.92 -0.59
C HIS A 36 -1.35 7.11 -0.10
N GLU A 37 -0.31 7.79 0.35
CA GLU A 37 0.88 7.15 0.93
C GLU A 37 0.49 6.29 2.16
N GLY A 38 1.10 5.11 2.26
CA GLY A 38 0.82 4.11 3.28
C GLY A 38 -0.44 3.26 3.03
N TYR A 39 -1.23 3.53 1.99
CA TYR A 39 -2.40 2.70 1.66
C TYR A 39 -1.98 1.35 1.08
N VAL A 40 -2.83 0.36 1.33
CA VAL A 40 -2.72 -0.96 0.72
C VAL A 40 -3.63 -1.00 -0.51
N LEU A 41 -3.06 -1.31 -1.67
CA LEU A 41 -3.76 -1.53 -2.92
C LEU A 41 -3.90 -3.04 -3.19
N ILE A 42 -5.07 -3.42 -3.69
CA ILE A 42 -5.35 -4.77 -4.19
C ILE A 42 -5.66 -4.70 -5.68
N LEU A 43 -5.12 -5.64 -6.45
CA LEU A 43 -5.45 -5.78 -7.86
C LEU A 43 -6.79 -6.52 -8.02
N LYS A 44 -7.81 -5.83 -8.52
CA LYS A 44 -9.12 -6.40 -8.81
C LYS A 44 -9.56 -6.05 -10.22
N ASP A 45 -9.83 -7.07 -11.04
CA ASP A 45 -10.25 -6.91 -12.44
C ASP A 45 -9.30 -6.03 -13.28
N GLY A 46 -7.99 -6.08 -12.98
CA GLY A 46 -6.96 -5.28 -13.67
C GLY A 46 -6.82 -3.84 -13.17
N VAL A 47 -7.56 -3.44 -12.14
CA VAL A 47 -7.50 -2.10 -11.53
C VAL A 47 -7.01 -2.18 -10.09
N TYR A 48 -6.15 -1.26 -9.69
CA TYR A 48 -5.68 -1.16 -8.31
C TYR A 48 -6.65 -0.33 -7.47
N ILE A 49 -7.20 -0.96 -6.43
CA ILE A 49 -8.19 -0.36 -5.54
C ILE A 49 -7.63 -0.33 -4.12
N PRO A 50 -7.72 0.81 -3.41
CA PRO A 50 -7.32 0.88 -2.02
C PRO A 50 -8.23 0.03 -1.12
N ASP A 51 -7.62 -0.85 -0.34
CA ASP A 51 -8.25 -1.69 0.66
C ASP A 51 -8.07 -1.05 2.05
N LYS A 52 -9.16 -0.48 2.56
CA LYS A 52 -9.17 0.20 3.86
C LYS A 52 -8.95 -0.76 5.02
N ASP A 53 -9.48 -1.98 4.93
CA ASP A 53 -9.36 -2.97 6.00
C ASP A 53 -7.92 -3.45 6.13
N LYS A 54 -7.25 -3.75 5.01
CA LYS A 54 -5.83 -4.10 5.01
C LYS A 54 -4.94 -2.92 5.42
N THR A 55 -5.29 -1.70 5.02
CA THR A 55 -4.58 -0.48 5.42
C THR A 55 -4.62 -0.29 6.94
N GLU A 56 -5.80 -0.39 7.55
CA GLU A 56 -5.96 -0.24 9.00
C GLU A 56 -5.33 -1.40 9.78
N ALA A 57 -5.44 -2.64 9.28
CA ALA A 57 -4.77 -3.80 9.89
C ALA A 57 -3.24 -3.62 9.90
N ARG A 58 -2.66 -3.18 8.78
CA ARG A 58 -1.23 -2.88 8.68
C ARG A 58 -0.82 -1.76 9.63
N ARG A 59 -1.61 -0.69 9.70
CA ARG A 59 -1.37 0.44 10.62
C ARG A 59 -1.36 -0.01 12.08
N LYS A 60 -2.34 -0.80 12.50
CA LYS A 60 -2.39 -1.37 13.85
C LYS A 60 -1.17 -2.24 14.16
N ARG A 61 -0.74 -3.06 13.19
CA ARG A 61 0.47 -3.90 13.35
C ARG A 61 1.74 -3.07 13.51
N ILE A 62 1.90 -2.00 12.72
CA ILE A 62 3.05 -1.09 12.83
C ILE A 62 3.07 -0.40 14.20
N LEU A 63 1.91 0.11 14.65
CA LEU A 63 1.79 0.74 15.97
C LEU A 63 2.17 -0.24 17.09
N ALA A 64 1.67 -1.48 17.04
CA ALA A 64 2.00 -2.50 18.04
C ALA A 64 3.50 -2.83 18.07
N LEU A 65 4.16 -2.91 16.91
CA LEU A 65 5.61 -3.13 16.83
C LEU A 65 6.41 -1.94 17.39
N GLN A 66 5.91 -0.72 17.16
CA GLN A 66 6.54 0.49 17.69
C GLN A 66 6.40 0.58 19.23
N GLU A 67 5.24 0.21 19.77
CA GLU A 67 5.02 0.13 21.22
C GLU A 67 5.93 -0.92 21.86
N ASP A 68 6.09 -2.10 21.25
CA ASP A 68 6.99 -3.16 21.72
C ASP A 68 8.46 -2.73 21.75
N LEU A 69 8.90 -1.95 20.75
CA LEU A 69 10.28 -1.44 20.70
C LEU A 69 10.61 -0.45 21.82
N TRP A 70 9.59 0.19 22.40
CA TRP A 70 9.72 1.21 23.45
C TRP A 70 9.30 0.73 24.85
N ALA A 71 8.97 -0.56 25.00
CA ALA A 71 8.60 -1.19 26.28
C ALA A 71 9.83 -1.74 27.02
#